data_AF-A0A1Y4LQZ9-F1
#
_entry.id   AF-A0A1Y4LQZ9-F1
#
_cell.length_a   1.000
_cell.length_b   1.000
_cell.length_c   1.000
_cell.angle_alpha   90.00
_cell.angle_beta   90.00
_cell.angle_gamma   90.00
#
_symmetry.space_group_name_H-M   'P 1'
#
loop_
_entity.id
_entity.type
_entity.pdbx_description
1 polymer ?
#
loop_
_entity_poly.entity_id
_entity_poly.type
_entity_poly.pdbx_seq_one_letter_code
_entity_poly.pdbx_strand_id
1 'polypeptide(L)' 'MRKLKEWIIARFLPVWAKEQVYAENRKLARKIEEQQREIERLTAYAAGLEYALRRRIVIKSEVSK' A
#
# COMPACT_ATOMS: atom_id res chain seq x y z
N MET A 1 4.58 27.53 -37.11
CA MET A 1 3.77 26.97 -36.00
C MET A 1 4.09 25.50 -35.67
N ARG A 2 4.27 24.60 -36.66
CA ARG A 2 4.59 23.16 -36.41
C ARG A 2 5.85 22.94 -35.55
N LYS A 3 6.96 23.59 -35.91
CA LYS A 3 8.25 23.46 -35.19
C LYS A 3 8.22 23.96 -33.75
N LEU A 4 7.42 25.01 -33.48
CA LEU A 4 7.25 25.55 -32.13
C LEU A 4 6.43 24.60 -31.24
N LYS A 5 5.36 24.02 -31.81
CA LYS A 5 4.55 22.99 -31.13
C LYS A 5 5.37 21.74 -30.82
N GLU A 6 6.16 21.24 -31.77
CA GLU A 6 7.06 20.10 -31.58
C GLU A 6 8.11 20.36 -30.49
N TRP A 7 8.67 21.57 -30.46
CA TRP A 7 9.65 21.96 -29.43
C TRP A 7 9.05 21.98 -28.02
N ILE A 8 7.85 22.54 -27.86
CA ILE A 8 7.12 22.56 -26.58
C ILE A 8 6.81 21.12 -26.15
N ILE A 9 6.28 20.29 -27.05
CA ILE A 9 5.96 18.90 -26.74
C ILE A 9 7.23 18.15 -26.32
N ALA A 10 8.31 18.21 -27.10
CA ALA A 10 9.57 17.53 -26.77
C ALA A 10 10.16 17.99 -25.42
N ARG A 11 9.95 19.26 -25.03
CA ARG A 11 10.47 19.80 -23.77
C ARG A 11 9.63 19.43 -22.54
N PHE A 12 8.31 19.41 -22.67
CA PHE A 12 7.38 19.26 -21.54
C PHE A 12 6.79 17.84 -21.38
N LEU A 13 6.64 17.08 -22.47
CA LEU A 13 6.16 15.69 -22.41
C LEU A 13 7.02 14.79 -21.51
N PRO A 14 8.37 14.90 -21.51
CA PRO A 14 9.22 14.09 -20.63
C PRO A 14 9.03 14.42 -19.15
N VAL A 15 8.74 15.67 -18.82
CA VAL A 15 8.49 16.11 -17.43
C VAL A 15 7.16 15.55 -16.95
N TRP A 16 6.12 15.64 -17.78
CA TRP A 16 4.80 15.10 -17.46
C TRP A 16 4.80 13.57 -17.31
N ALA A 17 5.47 12.85 -18.22
CA ALA A 17 5.61 11.40 -18.13
C ALA A 17 6.35 10.99 -16.84
N LYS A 18 7.41 11.73 -16.48
CA LYS A 18 8.16 11.52 -15.24
C LYS A 18 7.30 11.78 -14.00
N GLU A 19 6.50 12.85 -13.99
CA GLU A 19 5.58 13.16 -12.90
C GLU A 19 4.50 12.10 -12.71
N GLN A 20 3.93 11.59 -13.81
CA GLN A 20 2.96 10.49 -13.80
C GLN A 20 3.56 9.24 -13.14
N VAL A 21 4.74 8.81 -13.60
CA VAL A 21 5.43 7.63 -13.05
C VAL A 21 5.74 7.81 -11.56
N TYR A 22 6.19 8.99 -11.13
CA TYR A 22 6.39 9.23 -9.70
C TYR A 22 5.10 9.25 -8.89
N ALA A 23 4.00 9.77 -9.46
CA ALA A 23 2.70 9.74 -8.80
C ALA A 23 2.20 8.31 -8.62
N GLU A 24 2.35 7.46 -9.63
CA GLU A 24 2.02 6.04 -9.55
C GLU A 24 2.90 5.29 -8.57
N ASN A 25 4.22 5.53 -8.58
CA ASN A 25 5.14 4.95 -7.59
C ASN A 25 4.76 5.32 -6.17
N ARG A 26 4.38 6.58 -5.90
CA ARG A 26 3.88 6.99 -4.57
C ARG A 26 2.59 6.26 -4.18
N LYS A 27 1.66 6.05 -5.12
CA LYS A 27 0.42 5.29 -4.86
C LYS A 27 0.73 3.83 -4.57
N LEU A 28 1.62 3.21 -5.33
CA LEU A 28 2.04 1.82 -5.12
C LEU A 28 2.76 1.65 -3.78
N ALA A 29 3.66 2.57 -3.43
CA ALA A 29 4.35 2.56 -2.15
C ALA A 29 3.36 2.61 -0.97
N ARG A 30 2.33 3.46 -1.05
CA ARG A 30 1.27 3.52 -0.03
C ARG A 30 0.50 2.21 0.09
N LYS A 31 0.15 1.58 -1.04
CA LYS A 31 -0.53 0.27 -1.03
C LYS A 31 0.32 -0.81 -0.37
N ILE A 32 1.63 -0.83 -0.67
CA ILE A 32 2.56 -1.76 -0.05
C ILE A 32 2.60 -1.54 1.46
N GLU A 33 2.67 -0.30 1.92
CA GLU A 33 2.67 0.03 3.35
C GLU A 33 1.37 -0.40 4.04
N GLU A 34 0.21 -0.16 3.43
CA GLU A 34 -1.09 -0.60 3.94
C GLU A 34 -1.17 -2.13 4.04
N GLN A 35 -0.72 -2.83 3.01
CA GLN A 35 -0.67 -4.30 3.00
C GLN A 35 0.28 -4.84 4.06
N GLN A 36 1.45 -4.22 4.23
CA GLN A 36 2.43 -4.60 5.24
C GLN A 36 1.83 -4.48 6.66
N ARG A 37 1.12 -3.38 6.94
CA ARG A 37 0.42 -3.17 8.22
C ARG A 37 -0.72 -4.19 8.45
N GLU A 38 -1.38 -4.65 7.39
CA GLU A 38 -2.38 -5.72 7.50
C GLU A 38 -1.71 -7.06 7.83
N ILE A 39 -0.61 -7.40 7.15
CA ILE A 39 0.17 -8.61 7.44
C ILE A 39 0.63 -8.61 8.89
N GLU A 40 1.20 -7.50 9.37
CA GLU A 40 1.65 -7.38 10.78
C GLU A 40 0.51 -7.65 11.77
N ARG A 41 -0.68 -7.09 11.53
CA ARG A 41 -1.86 -7.32 12.38
C ARG A 41 -2.31 -8.78 12.35
N LEU A 42 -2.37 -9.40 11.17
CA LEU A 42 -2.76 -10.80 11.01
C LEU A 42 -1.74 -11.74 11.65
N THR A 43 -0.45 -11.46 11.50
CA THR A 43 0.62 -12.22 12.16
C THR A 43 0.53 -12.11 13.68
N ALA A 44 0.27 -10.92 14.21
CA ALA A 44 0.07 -10.73 15.65
C ALA A 44 -1.16 -11.51 16.16
N TYR A 45 -2.26 -11.48 15.42
CA TYR A 45 -3.47 -12.25 15.75
C TYR A 45 -3.20 -13.76 15.71
N ALA A 46 -2.54 -14.26 14.66
CA ALA A 46 -2.15 -15.66 14.54
C ALA A 46 -1.23 -16.10 15.70
N ALA A 47 -0.25 -15.29 16.07
CA ALA A 47 0.63 -15.56 17.21
C ALA A 47 -0.15 -15.62 18.54
N GLY A 48 -1.13 -14.73 18.74
CA GLY A 48 -2.02 -14.76 19.89
C GLY A 48 -2.87 -16.03 19.97
N LEU A 49 -3.42 -16.46 18.82
CA LEU A 49 -4.17 -17.72 18.73
C LEU A 49 -3.28 -18.94 19.00
N GLU A 50 -2.08 -18.98 18.41
CA GLU A 50 -1.13 -20.07 18.64
C GLU A 50 -0.74 -20.16 20.12
N TYR A 51 -0.50 -19.01 20.75
CA TYR A 51 -0.23 -18.93 22.19
C TYR A 51 -1.37 -19.48 23.04
N ALA A 52 -2.61 -19.08 22.73
CA ALA A 52 -3.81 -19.52 23.44
C ALA A 52 -4.05 -21.02 23.27
N LEU A 53 -3.86 -21.54 22.05
CA LEU A 53 -3.99 -22.96 21.74
C LEU A 53 -3.00 -23.81 22.55
N ARG A 54 -1.73 -23.39 22.59
CA ARG A 54 -0.68 -24.07 23.38
C ARG A 54 -0.99 -24.10 24.89
N ARG A 55 -1.75 -23.13 25.39
CA ARG A 55 -2.12 -23.01 26.82
C ARG A 55 -3.55 -23.45 27.15
N ARG A 56 -4.28 -24.00 26.17
CA ARG A 56 -5.71 -24.35 26.29
C ARG A 56 -6.60 -23.20 26.82
N ILE A 57 -6.27 -21.97 26.45
CA ILE A 57 -7.06 -20.79 26.82
C ILE A 57 -8.25 -20.70 25.87
N VAL A 58 -9.48 -20.79 26.41
CA VAL A 58 -10.71 -20.59 25.63
C VAL A 58 -11.01 -19.09 25.58
N ILE A 59 -10.80 -18.47 24.43
CA ILE A 59 -11.16 -17.06 24.20
C ILE A 59 -12.65 -17.01 23.86
N LYS A 60 -13.49 -16.50 24.77
CA LYS A 60 -14.90 -16.20 24.49
C LYS A 60 -15.00 -14.84 23.80
N SER A 61 -15.19 -14.83 22.49
CA SER A 61 -15.43 -13.61 21.71
C SER A 61 -16.92 -13.24 21.76
N GLU A 62 -17.42 -12.85 22.94
CA GLU A 62 -18.74 -12.25 23.06
C GLU A 62 -18.61 -10.75 22.79
N VAL A 63 -18.99 -10.32 21.58
CA VAL A 63 -19.15 -8.90 21.26
C VAL A 63 -20.45 -8.45 21.95
N SER A 64 -20.34 -7.79 23.11
CA SER A 64 -21.49 -7.14 23.73
C SER A 64 -22.02 -6.07 22.78
N LYS A 65 -23.28 -6.23 22.38
CA LYS A 65 -24.04 -5.25 21.59
C LYS A 65 -24.40 -4.03 22.40
#